data_AF-A0A2R6JM42-F1
#
_entry.id   AF-A0A2R6JM42-F1
#
_cell.length_a   1.000
_cell.length_b   1.000
_cell.length_c   1.000
_cell.angle_alpha   90.00
_cell.angle_beta   90.00
_cell.angle_gamma   90.00
#
_symmetry.space_group_name_H-M   'P 1'
#
loop_
_entity.id
_entity.type
_entity.pdbx_description
1 polymer ?
#
loop_
_entity_poly.entity_id
_entity_poly.type
_entity_poly.pdbx_seq_one_letter_code
_entity_poly.pdbx_strand_id
1 'polypeptide(L)'
;MADAGDEFVVEVKQSAVRTNDAVGDRTTDRGSVWTFDAPEAARRLSDRGEGRVAVQRSTPQDDAVDAYLVAGPERRIREPDGSLDEGLTFDVSGNQYGALGEALVLAHPVNPPGITRYAREDALPDDRPGDDLRVVLDADPDPVAVRDAAGTRLTWVPDCRARALLDGRRVAEYVCGVKTGDASFERAQRTVMAATARIATVLAVRVDVEELPDSYAVRVREETASDPDEAHLLDGARDATLDEFG
;
A
#
# COMPACT_ATOMS: atom_id res chain seq x y z
N MET A 1 -19.36 25.69 33.81
CA MET A 1 -19.62 25.31 32.41
C MET A 1 -18.45 24.45 31.99
N ALA A 2 -18.61 23.13 32.06
CA ALA A 2 -17.64 22.16 31.59
C ALA A 2 -18.04 21.79 30.17
N ASP A 3 -17.06 21.77 29.28
CA ASP A 3 -17.18 21.52 27.85
C ASP A 3 -17.80 20.14 27.60
N ALA A 4 -18.81 20.06 26.73
CA ALA A 4 -19.41 18.80 26.32
C ALA A 4 -18.40 18.08 25.43
N GLY A 5 -17.78 17.01 25.95
CA GLY A 5 -16.81 16.23 25.18
C GLY A 5 -17.46 15.69 23.92
N ASP A 6 -16.89 16.01 22.76
CA ASP A 6 -17.35 15.52 21.47
C ASP A 6 -17.44 13.99 21.47
N GLU A 7 -18.62 13.47 21.12
CA GLU A 7 -18.89 12.05 20.97
C GLU A 7 -17.98 11.44 19.89
N PHE A 8 -17.29 10.33 20.19
CA PHE A 8 -16.39 9.64 19.26
C PHE A 8 -17.14 8.56 18.48
N VAL A 9 -17.41 8.81 17.20
CA VAL A 9 -18.21 7.98 16.30
C VAL A 9 -17.31 7.02 15.51
N VAL A 10 -17.61 5.72 15.60
CA VAL A 10 -16.83 4.66 14.98
C VAL A 10 -17.71 3.76 14.11
N GLU A 11 -17.35 3.59 12.83
CA GLU A 11 -17.99 2.60 11.97
C GLU A 11 -17.27 1.24 12.07
N VAL A 12 -18.03 0.20 12.38
CA VAL A 12 -17.58 -1.19 12.46
C VAL A 12 -17.57 -1.81 11.07
N LYS A 13 -16.38 -2.17 10.59
CA LYS A 13 -16.20 -2.87 9.32
C LYS A 13 -16.48 -4.36 9.48
N GLN A 14 -16.92 -5.00 8.40
CA GLN A 14 -17.20 -6.45 8.42
C GLN A 14 -15.98 -7.31 8.78
N SER A 15 -14.76 -6.82 8.57
CA SER A 15 -13.56 -7.50 9.03
C SER A 15 -13.55 -7.64 10.56
N ALA A 16 -13.90 -6.60 11.31
CA ALA A 16 -14.00 -6.66 12.77
C ALA A 16 -15.10 -7.63 13.24
N VAL A 17 -16.25 -7.64 12.58
CA VAL A 17 -17.38 -8.55 12.88
C VAL A 17 -16.99 -10.01 12.71
N ARG A 18 -16.25 -10.35 11.65
CA ARG A 18 -15.79 -11.73 11.42
C ARG A 18 -14.67 -12.15 12.37
N THR A 19 -13.87 -11.19 12.81
CA THR A 19 -12.69 -11.46 13.64
C THR A 19 -12.98 -11.47 15.13
N ASN A 20 -13.96 -10.71 15.62
CA ASN A 20 -14.28 -10.61 17.04
C ASN A 20 -15.79 -10.83 17.26
N ASP A 21 -16.11 -11.93 17.92
CA ASP A 21 -17.47 -12.39 18.21
C ASP A 21 -18.26 -11.37 19.04
N ALA A 22 -17.67 -10.80 20.08
CA ALA A 22 -18.30 -9.76 20.90
C ALA A 22 -18.60 -8.48 20.09
N VAL A 23 -17.79 -8.18 19.06
CA VAL A 23 -18.10 -7.11 18.11
C VAL A 23 -19.27 -7.50 17.22
N GLY A 24 -19.29 -8.74 16.70
CA GLY A 24 -20.38 -9.25 15.86
C GLY A 24 -21.73 -9.27 16.56
N ASP A 25 -21.79 -9.75 17.80
CA ASP A 25 -23.00 -9.76 18.62
C ASP A 25 -23.52 -8.35 18.83
N ARG A 26 -22.64 -7.43 19.21
CA ARG A 26 -23.01 -6.02 19.43
C ARG A 26 -23.46 -5.33 18.15
N THR A 27 -22.90 -5.67 16.99
CA THR A 27 -23.27 -5.08 15.69
C THR A 27 -24.64 -5.58 15.26
N THR A 28 -24.97 -6.83 15.54
CA THR A 28 -26.29 -7.40 15.27
C THR A 28 -27.38 -6.65 16.06
N ASP A 29 -27.10 -6.27 17.30
CA ASP A 29 -28.04 -5.58 18.17
C ASP A 29 -28.19 -4.07 17.90
N ARG A 30 -27.09 -3.39 17.53
CA ARG A 30 -27.02 -1.91 17.50
C ARG A 30 -26.68 -1.30 16.14
N GLY A 31 -26.50 -2.11 15.11
CA GLY A 31 -26.01 -1.66 13.81
C GLY A 31 -24.50 -1.42 13.80
N SER A 32 -23.98 -0.95 12.66
CA SER A 32 -22.54 -0.86 12.37
C SER A 32 -21.89 0.49 12.69
N VAL A 33 -22.61 1.44 13.30
CA VAL A 33 -22.06 2.74 13.71
C VAL A 33 -22.27 2.90 15.20
N TRP A 34 -21.18 3.06 15.95
CA TRP A 34 -21.18 3.10 17.41
C TRP A 34 -20.57 4.41 17.91
N THR A 35 -21.20 4.96 18.93
CA THR A 35 -20.71 6.15 19.63
C THR A 35 -20.01 5.75 20.92
N PHE A 36 -18.89 6.41 21.21
CA PHE A 36 -18.10 6.24 22.42
C PHE A 36 -17.85 7.58 23.09
N ASP A 37 -17.74 7.56 24.42
CA ASP A 37 -17.37 8.76 25.19
C ASP A 37 -15.91 9.19 24.94
N ALA A 38 -15.06 8.26 24.50
CA ALA A 38 -13.64 8.52 24.21
C ALA A 38 -13.03 7.44 23.29
N PRO A 39 -11.98 7.76 22.52
CA PRO A 39 -11.25 6.79 21.67
C PRO A 39 -10.74 5.56 22.42
N GLU A 40 -10.36 5.71 23.70
CA GLU A 40 -9.87 4.62 24.55
C GLU A 40 -10.94 3.56 24.81
N ALA A 41 -12.21 3.96 24.84
CA ALA A 41 -13.32 3.03 25.04
C ALA A 41 -13.52 2.10 23.83
N ALA A 42 -13.29 2.62 22.61
CA ALA A 42 -13.30 1.82 21.39
C ALA A 42 -12.10 0.85 21.34
N ARG A 43 -10.92 1.28 21.80
CA ARG A 43 -9.71 0.42 21.84
C ARG A 43 -9.84 -0.80 22.77
N ARG A 44 -10.61 -0.68 23.85
CA ARG A 44 -10.86 -1.79 24.81
C ARG A 44 -11.77 -2.90 24.28
N LEU A 45 -12.28 -2.79 23.06
CA LEU A 45 -13.12 -3.84 22.47
C LEU A 45 -12.35 -5.13 22.18
N SER A 46 -11.04 -5.03 21.93
CA SER A 46 -10.17 -6.20 21.72
C SER A 46 -10.05 -7.11 22.95
N ASP A 47 -10.46 -6.64 24.12
CA ASP A 47 -10.39 -7.40 25.37
C ASP A 47 -11.68 -8.20 25.66
N ARG A 48 -12.71 -8.09 24.80
CA ARG A 48 -14.07 -8.60 25.09
C ARG A 48 -14.49 -9.82 24.27
N GLY A 49 -13.76 -10.18 23.22
CA GLY A 49 -14.11 -11.27 22.31
C GLY A 49 -12.88 -12.06 21.86
N GLU A 50 -13.12 -13.19 21.20
CA GLU A 50 -12.09 -14.00 20.56
C GLU A 50 -11.59 -13.26 19.32
N GLY A 51 -10.29 -12.94 19.24
CA GLY A 51 -9.69 -12.19 18.13
C GLY A 51 -9.53 -10.68 18.38
N ARG A 52 -8.41 -10.11 17.93
CA ARG A 52 -8.09 -8.68 18.14
C ARG A 52 -8.83 -7.80 17.14
N VAL A 53 -9.27 -6.63 17.59
CA VAL A 53 -9.72 -5.53 16.73
C VAL A 53 -8.81 -4.31 16.91
N ALA A 54 -8.89 -3.36 15.99
CA ALA A 54 -8.13 -2.11 16.07
C ALA A 54 -9.00 -0.93 15.64
N VAL A 55 -8.77 0.21 16.29
CA VAL A 55 -9.36 1.49 15.91
C VAL A 55 -8.41 2.15 14.91
N GLN A 56 -8.84 2.30 13.68
CA GLN A 56 -8.14 3.00 12.61
C GLN A 56 -8.79 4.37 12.45
N ARG A 57 -8.00 5.46 12.46
CA ARG A 57 -8.56 6.81 12.18
C ARG A 57 -9.27 6.83 10.83
N SER A 58 -10.35 7.60 10.73
CA SER A 58 -11.00 7.82 9.44
C SER A 58 -9.99 8.41 8.45
N THR A 59 -10.19 8.12 7.17
CA THR A 59 -9.35 8.72 6.15
C THR A 59 -9.69 10.20 6.04
N PRO A 60 -8.78 11.07 5.56
CA PRO A 60 -9.08 12.49 5.34
C PRO A 60 -10.25 12.77 4.36
N GLN A 61 -10.82 11.71 3.76
CA GLN A 61 -11.88 11.74 2.77
C GLN A 61 -13.24 11.33 3.34
N ASP A 62 -13.30 10.90 4.62
CA ASP A 62 -14.53 10.51 5.31
C ASP A 62 -14.68 11.33 6.59
N ASP A 63 -15.60 12.29 6.55
CA ASP A 63 -15.95 13.19 7.67
C ASP A 63 -17.19 12.73 8.44
N ALA A 64 -17.79 11.60 8.07
CA ALA A 64 -19.00 11.09 8.72
C ALA A 64 -18.69 10.32 10.02
N VAL A 65 -17.44 9.86 10.19
CA VAL A 65 -16.98 9.12 11.37
C VAL A 65 -15.57 9.54 11.77
N ASP A 66 -15.25 9.40 13.06
CA ASP A 66 -13.93 9.70 13.59
C ASP A 66 -12.93 8.54 13.36
N ALA A 67 -13.46 7.31 13.27
CA ALA A 67 -12.65 6.12 13.08
C ALA A 67 -13.44 4.92 12.51
N TYR A 68 -12.68 3.91 12.10
CA TYR A 68 -13.17 2.59 11.76
C TYR A 68 -12.70 1.57 12.81
N LEU A 69 -13.58 0.64 13.15
CA LEU A 69 -13.20 -0.58 13.86
C LEU A 69 -12.96 -1.69 12.82
N VAL A 70 -11.74 -2.19 12.78
CA VAL A 70 -11.29 -3.22 11.82
C VAL A 70 -10.73 -4.42 12.57
N ALA A 71 -10.60 -5.56 11.88
CA ALA A 71 -9.80 -6.67 12.38
C ALA A 71 -8.40 -6.16 12.74
N GLY A 72 -7.97 -6.44 13.96
CA GLY A 72 -6.64 -6.08 14.42
C GLY A 72 -5.65 -6.95 13.67
N PRO A 73 -4.58 -6.37 13.08
CA PRO A 73 -3.51 -7.21 12.56
C PRO A 73 -3.03 -8.13 13.69
N GLU A 74 -2.86 -9.42 13.42
CA GLU A 74 -2.02 -10.28 14.26
C GLU A 74 -0.75 -9.51 14.55
N ARG A 75 -0.30 -9.50 15.82
CA ARG A 75 0.83 -8.68 16.26
C ARG A 75 2.03 -8.96 15.35
N ARG A 76 2.20 -8.12 14.33
CA ARG A 76 3.39 -8.06 13.48
C ARG A 76 4.49 -7.59 14.41
N ILE A 77 5.39 -8.49 14.73
CA ILE A 77 6.54 -8.21 15.57
C ILE A 77 7.35 -7.16 14.80
N ARG A 78 7.32 -5.89 15.25
CA ARG A 78 8.16 -4.82 14.68
C ARG A 78 9.60 -4.94 15.15
N GLU A 79 9.81 -5.69 16.22
CA GLU A 79 11.14 -6.03 16.73
C GLU A 79 11.63 -7.24 15.93
N PRO A 80 12.77 -7.15 15.24
CA PRO A 80 13.33 -8.31 14.56
C PRO A 80 13.74 -9.39 15.56
N ASP A 81 13.63 -10.64 15.14
CA ASP A 81 14.34 -11.73 15.82
C ASP A 81 15.83 -11.65 15.46
N GLY A 82 16.69 -11.81 16.47
CA GLY A 82 18.15 -11.80 16.30
C GLY A 82 18.84 -10.50 16.73
N SER A 83 20.14 -10.41 16.48
CA SER A 83 20.99 -9.26 16.79
C SER A 83 21.62 -8.69 15.51
N LEU A 84 22.23 -7.51 15.60
CA LEU A 84 22.96 -6.93 14.46
C LEU A 84 24.10 -7.85 13.97
N ASP A 85 24.74 -8.58 14.89
CA ASP A 85 25.84 -9.48 14.58
C ASP A 85 25.38 -10.79 13.93
N GLU A 86 24.19 -11.28 14.30
CA GLU A 86 23.64 -12.56 13.82
C GLU A 86 22.75 -12.38 12.57
N GLY A 87 22.20 -11.18 12.40
CA GLY A 87 21.23 -10.82 11.37
C GLY A 87 19.86 -10.56 11.96
N LEU A 88 19.19 -9.53 11.45
CA LEU A 88 17.85 -9.13 11.89
C LEU A 88 16.81 -9.81 10.99
N THR A 89 16.00 -10.70 11.58
CA THR A 89 14.94 -11.42 10.87
C THR A 89 13.60 -10.72 11.07
N PHE A 90 12.87 -10.51 9.97
CA PHE A 90 11.58 -9.84 9.97
C PHE A 90 10.53 -10.69 9.25
N ASP A 91 9.29 -10.66 9.75
CA ASP A 91 8.15 -11.21 9.05
C ASP A 91 7.80 -10.38 7.80
N VAL A 92 7.35 -11.05 6.75
CA VAL A 92 6.83 -10.39 5.55
C VAL A 92 5.39 -9.93 5.78
N SER A 93 5.15 -8.64 5.58
CA SER A 93 3.85 -8.01 5.71
C SER A 93 3.17 -7.79 4.35
N GLY A 94 1.84 -7.70 4.36
CA GLY A 94 1.07 -7.37 3.14
C GLY A 94 1.44 -6.03 2.49
N ASN A 95 2.01 -5.07 3.24
CA ASN A 95 2.50 -3.82 2.66
C ASN A 95 3.77 -4.04 1.82
N GLN A 96 4.65 -4.95 2.25
CA GLN A 96 5.84 -5.33 1.48
C GLN A 96 5.44 -6.12 0.22
N TYR A 97 4.38 -6.92 0.29
CA TYR A 97 3.79 -7.58 -0.87
C TYR A 97 3.34 -6.56 -1.93
N GLY A 98 2.62 -5.51 -1.51
CA GLY A 98 2.23 -4.40 -2.39
C GLY A 98 3.43 -3.67 -2.98
N ALA A 99 4.38 -3.26 -2.14
CA ALA A 99 5.58 -2.53 -2.56
C ALA A 99 6.45 -3.33 -3.54
N LEU A 100 6.57 -4.66 -3.36
CA LEU A 100 7.28 -5.51 -4.31
C LEU A 100 6.61 -5.53 -5.67
N GLY A 101 5.28 -5.69 -5.72
CA GLY A 101 4.58 -5.70 -7.01
C GLY A 101 4.65 -4.36 -7.73
N GLU A 102 4.56 -3.24 -7.01
CA GLU A 102 4.84 -1.93 -7.58
C GLU A 102 6.27 -1.84 -8.11
N ALA A 103 7.28 -2.27 -7.34
CA ALA A 103 8.67 -2.27 -7.78
C ALA A 103 8.88 -3.11 -9.07
N LEU A 104 8.26 -4.29 -9.17
CA LEU A 104 8.37 -5.14 -10.36
C LEU A 104 7.81 -4.48 -11.64
N VAL A 105 6.81 -3.61 -11.50
CA VAL A 105 6.22 -2.89 -12.65
C VAL A 105 6.97 -1.59 -12.95
N LEU A 106 7.41 -0.87 -11.91
CA LEU A 106 7.89 0.51 -11.99
C LEU A 106 9.42 0.64 -12.03
N ALA A 107 10.18 -0.42 -11.74
CA ALA A 107 11.65 -0.38 -11.66
C ALA A 107 12.34 0.10 -12.97
N HIS A 108 11.68 -0.07 -14.12
CA HIS A 108 12.21 0.32 -15.41
C HIS A 108 11.51 1.58 -15.93
N PRO A 109 12.15 2.77 -15.85
CA PRO A 109 11.54 4.01 -16.34
C PRO A 109 11.40 4.05 -17.87
N VAL A 110 12.13 3.19 -18.59
CA VAL A 110 12.01 3.01 -20.03
C VAL A 110 11.84 1.52 -20.33
N ASN A 111 10.84 1.21 -21.15
CA ASN A 111 10.42 -0.12 -21.56
C ASN A 111 10.14 -1.09 -20.38
N PRO A 112 9.28 -0.72 -19.41
CA PRO A 112 8.82 -1.67 -18.39
C PRO A 112 8.18 -2.90 -19.06
N PRO A 113 8.62 -4.14 -18.77
CA PRO A 113 8.28 -5.31 -19.58
C PRO A 113 6.78 -5.55 -19.79
N GLY A 114 5.99 -5.57 -18.71
CA GLY A 114 4.55 -5.84 -18.78
C GLY A 114 3.78 -4.76 -19.55
N ILE A 115 4.02 -3.49 -19.24
CA ILE A 115 3.35 -2.37 -19.91
C ILE A 115 3.82 -2.25 -21.37
N THR A 116 5.10 -2.54 -21.66
CA THR A 116 5.62 -2.55 -23.03
C THR A 116 4.98 -3.65 -23.86
N ARG A 117 4.83 -4.85 -23.29
CA ARG A 117 4.14 -5.95 -23.95
C ARG A 117 2.69 -5.62 -24.26
N TYR A 118 1.97 -4.99 -23.31
CA TYR A 118 0.60 -4.51 -23.51
C TYR A 118 0.52 -3.43 -24.58
N ALA A 119 1.38 -2.40 -24.52
CA ALA A 119 1.40 -1.32 -25.49
C ALA A 119 1.67 -1.80 -26.93
N ARG A 120 2.45 -2.88 -27.09
CA ARG A 120 2.64 -3.52 -28.40
C ARG A 120 1.35 -4.11 -28.97
N GLU A 121 0.47 -4.65 -28.14
CA GLU A 121 -0.82 -5.21 -28.62
C GLU A 121 -1.86 -4.14 -28.85
N ASP A 122 -1.88 -3.13 -27.98
CA ASP A 122 -2.90 -2.08 -28.01
C ASP A 122 -2.64 -1.02 -29.08
N ALA A 123 -1.37 -0.63 -29.29
CA ALA A 123 -1.02 0.56 -30.07
C ALA A 123 -0.32 0.29 -31.41
N LEU A 124 0.11 -0.94 -31.68
CA LEU A 124 0.73 -1.28 -32.97
C LEU A 124 -0.26 -1.98 -33.89
N PRO A 125 -0.28 -1.64 -35.20
CA PRO A 125 -0.94 -2.47 -36.20
C PRO A 125 -0.30 -3.87 -36.26
N ASP A 126 -1.10 -4.90 -36.51
CA ASP A 126 -0.68 -6.32 -36.56
C ASP A 126 0.57 -6.57 -37.44
N ASP A 127 0.76 -5.74 -38.47
CA ASP A 127 1.80 -5.94 -39.49
C ASP A 127 3.11 -5.20 -39.17
N ARG A 128 3.16 -4.40 -38.09
CA ARG A 128 4.29 -3.51 -37.82
C ARG A 128 5.26 -4.14 -36.80
N PRO A 129 6.54 -4.30 -37.14
CA PRO A 129 7.54 -4.75 -36.16
C PRO A 129 7.66 -3.73 -35.02
N GLY A 130 7.60 -4.22 -33.78
CA GLY A 130 7.57 -3.40 -32.57
C GLY A 130 8.93 -2.91 -32.07
N ASP A 131 9.97 -3.02 -32.89
CA ASP A 131 11.36 -2.73 -32.48
C ASP A 131 11.60 -1.24 -32.20
N ASP A 132 10.83 -0.36 -32.85
CA ASP A 132 10.87 1.09 -32.65
C ASP A 132 9.91 1.59 -31.54
N LEU A 133 9.16 0.69 -30.90
CA LEU A 133 8.27 1.06 -29.80
C LEU A 133 9.08 1.31 -28.52
N ARG A 134 8.96 2.52 -28.00
CA ARG A 134 9.51 2.93 -26.72
C ARG A 134 8.39 3.31 -25.76
N VAL A 135 8.34 2.69 -24.59
CA VAL A 135 7.44 3.07 -23.50
C VAL A 135 8.23 3.83 -22.45
N VAL A 136 7.81 5.06 -22.13
CA VAL A 136 8.42 5.86 -21.07
C VAL A 136 7.44 5.95 -19.91
N LEU A 137 7.92 5.61 -18.72
CA LEU A 137 7.13 5.57 -17.50
C LEU A 137 7.43 6.79 -16.63
N ASP A 138 6.36 7.41 -16.16
CA ASP A 138 6.34 8.41 -15.10
C ASP A 138 5.77 7.73 -13.85
N ALA A 139 6.63 7.50 -12.85
CA ALA A 139 6.30 6.74 -11.64
C ALA A 139 5.70 7.62 -10.51
N ASP A 140 5.57 8.93 -10.74
CA ASP A 140 4.99 9.86 -9.78
C ASP A 140 4.06 10.86 -10.50
N PRO A 141 2.95 10.37 -11.10
CA PRO A 141 2.06 11.23 -11.87
C PRO A 141 1.16 12.08 -10.96
N ASP A 142 0.74 13.23 -11.48
CA ASP A 142 -0.20 14.12 -10.78
C ASP A 142 -1.51 13.41 -10.37
N PRO A 143 -2.09 13.75 -9.21
CA PRO A 143 -3.38 13.22 -8.77
C PRO A 143 -4.51 13.54 -9.75
N VAL A 144 -5.40 12.57 -9.96
CA VAL A 144 -6.63 12.73 -10.74
C VAL A 144 -7.80 12.95 -9.79
N ALA A 145 -8.59 13.99 -10.02
CA ALA A 145 -9.78 14.29 -9.24
C ALA A 145 -11.04 14.34 -10.11
N VAL A 146 -12.11 13.73 -9.62
CA VAL A 146 -13.43 13.77 -10.24
C VAL A 146 -14.49 14.17 -9.20
N ARG A 147 -15.68 14.54 -9.67
CA ARG A 147 -16.85 14.68 -8.80
C ARG A 147 -17.79 13.50 -9.00
N ASP A 148 -18.30 12.94 -7.92
CA ASP A 148 -19.34 11.93 -8.00
C ASP A 148 -20.73 12.56 -8.28
N ALA A 149 -21.77 11.72 -8.31
CA ALA A 149 -23.14 12.17 -8.56
C ALA A 149 -23.71 13.09 -7.46
N ALA A 150 -23.18 13.02 -6.23
CA ALA A 150 -23.53 13.89 -5.12
C ALA A 150 -22.73 15.20 -5.13
N GLY A 151 -21.76 15.35 -6.04
CA GLY A 151 -20.89 16.51 -6.14
C GLY A 151 -19.63 16.42 -5.26
N THR A 152 -19.45 15.32 -4.53
CA THR A 152 -18.28 15.06 -3.67
C THR A 152 -17.03 14.90 -4.51
N ARG A 153 -15.94 15.56 -4.11
CA ARG A 153 -14.66 15.45 -4.81
C ARG A 153 -13.94 14.17 -4.38
N LEU A 154 -13.76 13.25 -5.33
CA LEU A 154 -12.97 12.05 -5.16
C LEU A 154 -11.62 12.22 -5.85
N THR A 155 -10.55 11.72 -5.23
CA THR A 155 -9.18 11.83 -5.77
C THR A 155 -8.51 10.48 -5.76
N TRP A 156 -7.73 10.19 -6.81
CA TRP A 156 -6.89 9.02 -6.95
C TRP A 156 -5.51 9.46 -7.46
N VAL A 157 -4.44 8.99 -6.83
CA VAL A 157 -3.08 9.15 -7.33
C VAL A 157 -2.73 7.86 -8.09
N PRO A 158 -2.54 7.92 -9.42
CA PRO A 158 -2.09 6.77 -10.19
C PRO A 158 -0.69 6.34 -9.77
N ASP A 159 -0.40 5.05 -9.84
CA ASP A 159 0.94 4.53 -9.48
C ASP A 159 1.94 4.79 -10.62
N CYS A 160 1.46 4.91 -11.86
CA CYS A 160 2.27 5.45 -12.94
C CYS A 160 1.45 5.98 -14.12
N ARG A 161 2.14 6.70 -15.01
CA ARG A 161 1.66 7.07 -16.34
C ARG A 161 2.66 6.61 -17.38
N ALA A 162 2.22 5.84 -18.35
CA ALA A 162 3.08 5.29 -19.41
C ALA A 162 2.76 5.93 -20.76
N ARG A 163 3.79 6.40 -21.46
CA ARG A 163 3.68 6.97 -22.82
C ARG A 163 4.32 6.04 -23.81
N ALA A 164 3.54 5.50 -24.73
CA ALA A 164 4.02 4.69 -25.85
C ALA A 164 4.40 5.60 -27.02
N LEU A 165 5.65 5.51 -27.45
CA LEU A 165 6.24 6.30 -28.52
C LEU A 165 6.67 5.38 -29.65
N LEU A 166 6.28 5.70 -30.88
CA LEU A 166 6.69 5.01 -32.09
C LEU A 166 7.36 6.03 -33.00
N ASP A 167 8.62 5.79 -33.39
CA ASP A 167 9.47 6.77 -34.08
C ASP A 167 9.51 8.14 -33.39
N GLY A 168 9.50 8.13 -32.04
CA GLY A 168 9.47 9.34 -31.21
C GLY A 168 8.12 10.06 -31.16
N ARG A 169 7.08 9.58 -31.85
CA ARG A 169 5.73 10.14 -31.79
C ARG A 169 4.87 9.36 -30.80
N ARG A 170 4.13 10.06 -29.94
CA ARG A 170 3.22 9.40 -29.00
C ARG A 170 2.05 8.76 -29.75
N VAL A 171 1.93 7.44 -29.61
CA VAL A 171 0.85 6.63 -30.20
C VAL A 171 -0.21 6.24 -29.18
N ALA A 172 0.17 6.09 -27.91
CA ALA A 172 -0.77 5.83 -26.83
C ALA A 172 -0.27 6.41 -25.50
N GLU A 173 -1.18 6.54 -24.55
CA GLU A 173 -0.88 6.92 -23.17
C GLU A 173 -1.81 6.16 -22.21
N TYR A 174 -1.23 5.70 -21.11
CA TYR A 174 -1.87 4.85 -20.12
C TYR A 174 -1.74 5.48 -18.74
N VAL A 175 -2.82 5.47 -17.97
CA VAL A 175 -2.84 5.85 -16.54
C VAL A 175 -3.04 4.57 -15.73
N CYS A 176 -2.09 4.23 -14.87
CA CYS A 176 -2.01 2.90 -14.29
C CYS A 176 -2.27 2.92 -12.79
N GLY A 177 -2.98 1.89 -12.31
CA GLY A 177 -2.95 1.47 -10.91
C GLY A 177 -2.41 0.04 -10.82
N VAL A 178 -1.56 -0.23 -9.85
CA VAL A 178 -0.92 -1.53 -9.59
C VAL A 178 -1.50 -2.14 -8.30
N LYS A 179 -1.82 -3.43 -8.35
CA LYS A 179 -2.19 -4.22 -7.17
C LYS A 179 -1.51 -5.57 -7.22
N THR A 180 -1.01 -6.00 -6.07
CA THR A 180 -0.31 -7.29 -5.94
C THR A 180 -1.21 -8.31 -5.27
N GLY A 181 -1.30 -9.52 -5.84
CA GLY A 181 -2.13 -10.62 -5.34
C GLY A 181 -3.57 -10.16 -5.12
N ASP A 182 -4.24 -10.64 -4.07
CA ASP A 182 -5.68 -10.39 -3.86
C ASP A 182 -6.08 -8.97 -3.47
N ALA A 183 -5.12 -8.05 -3.41
CA ALA A 183 -5.39 -6.64 -3.18
C ALA A 183 -6.35 -6.07 -4.25
N SER A 184 -7.36 -5.34 -3.78
CA SER A 184 -8.38 -4.72 -4.63
C SER A 184 -8.33 -3.21 -4.52
N PHE A 185 -8.71 -2.50 -5.58
CA PHE A 185 -8.92 -1.06 -5.52
C PHE A 185 -10.13 -0.72 -4.65
N GLU A 186 -9.98 0.31 -3.83
CA GLU A 186 -11.06 0.81 -3.01
C GLU A 186 -12.23 1.31 -3.87
N ARG A 187 -13.44 1.36 -3.31
CA ARG A 187 -14.64 1.81 -4.05
C ARG A 187 -14.45 3.23 -4.60
N ALA A 188 -13.91 4.14 -3.80
CA ALA A 188 -13.62 5.51 -4.22
C ALA A 188 -12.61 5.56 -5.37
N GLN A 189 -11.50 4.80 -5.27
CA GLN A 189 -10.51 4.69 -6.35
C GLN A 189 -11.14 4.17 -7.64
N ARG A 190 -11.94 3.10 -7.58
CA ARG A 190 -12.64 2.56 -8.75
C ARG A 190 -13.59 3.56 -9.39
N THR A 191 -14.27 4.39 -8.60
CA THR A 191 -15.10 5.48 -9.12
C THR A 191 -14.27 6.49 -9.89
N VAL A 192 -13.14 6.93 -9.34
CA VAL A 192 -12.24 7.88 -10.01
C VAL A 192 -11.67 7.25 -11.29
N MET A 193 -11.13 6.03 -11.21
CA MET A 193 -10.59 5.28 -12.35
C MET A 193 -11.62 5.11 -13.46
N ALA A 194 -12.87 4.75 -13.14
CA ALA A 194 -13.94 4.59 -14.13
C ALA A 194 -14.33 5.90 -14.79
N ALA A 195 -14.27 7.03 -14.07
CA ALA A 195 -14.47 8.34 -14.65
C ALA A 195 -13.29 8.74 -15.55
N THR A 196 -12.05 8.49 -15.12
CA THR A 196 -10.83 8.71 -15.92
C THR A 196 -10.82 7.87 -17.20
N ALA A 197 -11.32 6.64 -17.14
CA ALA A 197 -11.41 5.72 -18.29
C ALA A 197 -12.27 6.25 -19.44
N ARG A 198 -13.10 7.28 -19.21
CA ARG A 198 -13.90 7.93 -20.26
C ARG A 198 -13.09 8.89 -21.13
N ILE A 199 -11.92 9.31 -20.66
CA ILE A 199 -11.09 10.34 -21.33
C ILE A 199 -9.64 9.90 -21.53
N ALA A 200 -9.21 8.80 -20.93
CA ALA A 200 -7.88 8.22 -21.07
C ALA A 200 -7.95 6.70 -20.90
N THR A 201 -6.95 5.96 -21.41
CA THR A 201 -6.84 4.53 -21.18
C THR A 201 -6.32 4.28 -19.77
N VAL A 202 -7.12 3.63 -18.93
CA VAL A 202 -6.74 3.29 -17.55
C VAL A 202 -6.38 1.81 -17.46
N LEU A 203 -5.19 1.50 -16.94
CA LEU A 203 -4.75 0.13 -16.72
C LEU A 203 -4.84 -0.23 -15.24
N ALA A 204 -5.57 -1.32 -14.95
CA ALA A 204 -5.52 -1.98 -13.65
C ALA A 204 -4.52 -3.14 -13.75
N VAL A 205 -3.28 -2.88 -13.39
CA VAL A 205 -2.18 -3.84 -13.44
C VAL A 205 -2.25 -4.73 -12.21
N ARG A 206 -2.39 -6.04 -12.43
CA ARG A 206 -2.33 -7.07 -11.39
C ARG A 206 -0.95 -7.72 -11.45
N VAL A 207 -0.30 -7.82 -10.30
CA VAL A 207 0.98 -8.52 -10.15
C VAL A 207 0.75 -9.71 -9.24
N ASP A 208 0.89 -10.91 -9.78
CA ASP A 208 0.82 -12.14 -9.00
C ASP A 208 2.26 -12.54 -8.64
N VAL A 209 2.57 -12.52 -7.33
CA VAL A 209 3.87 -12.96 -6.81
C VAL A 209 3.64 -14.27 -6.07
N GLU A 210 4.11 -15.36 -6.69
CA GLU A 210 4.09 -16.70 -6.11
C GLU A 210 5.33 -16.89 -5.21
N GLU A 211 5.18 -17.62 -4.11
CA GLU A 211 6.29 -18.08 -3.25
C GLU A 211 7.17 -16.98 -2.62
N LEU A 212 6.58 -16.00 -1.93
CA LEU A 212 7.38 -15.15 -1.03
C LEU A 212 7.75 -15.88 0.26
N PRO A 213 8.95 -15.63 0.82
CA PRO A 213 9.32 -16.21 2.08
C PRO A 213 8.49 -15.60 3.22
N ASP A 214 8.17 -16.39 4.24
CA ASP A 214 7.43 -15.90 5.43
C ASP A 214 8.26 -14.86 6.22
N SER A 215 9.58 -14.96 6.14
CA SER A 215 10.53 -14.04 6.78
C SER A 215 11.75 -13.79 5.90
N TYR A 216 12.46 -12.71 6.19
CA TYR A 216 13.73 -12.38 5.55
C TYR A 216 14.74 -11.86 6.58
N ALA A 217 16.02 -12.15 6.37
CA ALA A 217 17.10 -11.69 7.23
C ALA A 217 17.90 -10.58 6.54
N VAL A 218 18.15 -9.49 7.27
CA VAL A 218 19.00 -8.38 6.82
C VAL A 218 20.26 -8.35 7.67
N ARG A 219 21.41 -8.20 7.01
CA ARG A 219 22.70 -7.91 7.64
C ARG A 219 23.15 -6.53 7.21
N VAL A 220 23.49 -5.69 8.17
CA VAL A 220 23.97 -4.32 7.92
C VAL A 220 25.42 -4.25 8.41
N ARG A 221 26.32 -3.78 7.55
CA ARG A 221 27.71 -3.54 7.89
C ARG A 221 28.06 -2.09 7.62
N GLU A 222 28.74 -1.46 8.55
CA GLU A 222 29.35 -0.15 8.32
C GLU A 222 30.66 -0.33 7.55
N GLU A 223 30.77 0.34 6.40
CA GLU A 223 32.02 0.45 5.66
C GLU A 223 32.79 1.66 6.18
N THR A 224 33.90 1.44 6.87
CA THR A 224 34.86 2.51 7.14
C THR A 224 35.85 2.58 5.98
N ALA A 225 36.16 3.80 5.51
CA ALA A 225 37.16 4.01 4.47
C ALA A 225 38.50 3.43 4.96
N SER A 226 38.82 2.25 4.47
CA SER A 226 40.10 1.58 4.72
C SER A 226 41.03 1.91 3.56
N ASP A 227 42.29 2.19 3.88
CA ASP A 227 43.37 2.37 2.89
C ASP A 227 43.31 1.20 1.88
N PRO A 228 43.45 1.41 0.55
CA PRO A 228 43.13 0.40 -0.47
C PRO A 228 43.96 -0.89 -0.42
N ASP A 229 44.93 -0.98 0.49
CA ASP A 229 45.88 -2.09 0.60
C ASP A 229 45.57 -3.10 1.72
N GLU A 230 44.54 -2.89 2.57
CA GLU A 230 44.12 -3.90 3.57
C GLU A 230 42.92 -4.72 3.11
N ALA A 231 43.11 -5.47 2.04
CA ALA A 231 42.18 -6.53 1.65
C ALA A 231 42.42 -7.80 2.48
N HIS A 232 42.17 -7.81 3.80
CA HIS A 232 42.07 -9.08 4.54
C HIS A 232 41.15 -9.03 5.78
N LEU A 233 40.17 -9.93 5.74
CA LEU A 233 39.63 -10.76 6.83
C LEU A 233 38.61 -10.14 7.81
N LEU A 234 37.42 -10.75 7.75
CA LEU A 234 36.44 -10.97 8.81
C LEU A 234 37.03 -10.94 10.24
N ASP A 235 36.76 -9.89 11.01
CA ASP A 235 36.34 -9.97 12.42
C ASP A 235 36.15 -8.56 13.00
N GLY A 236 35.15 -8.37 13.86
CA GLY A 236 35.07 -7.18 14.73
C GLY A 236 33.73 -6.46 14.72
N ALA A 237 32.76 -7.03 15.44
CA ALA A 237 31.61 -6.30 15.96
C ALA A 237 32.10 -5.04 16.72
N ARG A 238 31.42 -3.91 16.53
CA ARG A 238 31.55 -2.74 17.38
C ARG A 238 30.21 -2.46 18.04
N ASP A 239 30.19 -2.58 19.36
CA ASP A 239 29.12 -2.13 20.22
C ASP A 239 28.89 -0.63 20.05
N ALA A 240 27.70 -0.24 19.65
CA ALA A 240 27.20 1.12 19.81
C ALA A 240 25.85 1.05 20.55
N THR A 241 25.86 1.41 21.83
CA THR A 241 24.67 1.49 22.68
C THR A 241 23.85 2.74 22.35
N LEU A 242 22.53 2.58 22.28
CA LEU A 242 21.46 3.56 21.95
C LEU A 242 21.28 4.71 22.98
N ASP A 243 22.34 5.19 23.63
CA ASP A 243 22.26 6.32 24.59
C ASP A 243 22.58 7.68 23.94
N GLU A 244 22.79 7.77 22.62
CA GLU A 244 23.22 9.01 21.95
C GLU A 244 22.14 9.75 21.12
N PHE A 245 20.87 9.37 21.22
CA PHE A 245 19.77 10.14 20.61
C PHE A 245 18.83 10.71 21.68
N GLY A 246 19.26 11.84 22.26
CA GLY A 246 18.38 12.81 22.93
C GLY A 246 17.75 13.78 21.95
#